data_AF-A0A5D8QA58-F1
#
_entry.id   AF-A0A5D8QA58-F1
#
_cell.length_a   1.000
_cell.length_b   1.000
_cell.length_c   1.000
_cell.angle_alpha   90.00
_cell.angle_beta   90.00
_cell.angle_gamma   90.00
#
_symmetry.space_group_name_H-M   'P 1'
#
loop_
_entity.id
_entity.type
_entity.pdbx_description
1 polymer ?
#
loop_
_entity_poly.entity_id
_entity_poly.type
_entity_poly.pdbx_seq_one_letter_code
_entity_poly.pdbx_strand_id
1 'polypeptide(L)'
;MAAHKNFTIEEKLAILAEAESSSTAKIPVCRKYGISKATLDYWRKQFLNSKEHPEDELAKLRKENVMLRSIIVDKDLEIAYLKELLKKTSQR
;
A
#
# COMPACT_ATOMS: atom_id res chain seq x y z
N MET A 1 21.85 -29.26 -2.96
CA MET A 1 20.78 -28.36 -3.43
C MET A 1 21.27 -26.93 -3.26
N ALA A 2 21.33 -26.13 -4.33
CA ALA A 2 21.85 -24.76 -4.25
C ALA A 2 20.94 -23.93 -3.33
N ALA A 3 21.53 -23.27 -2.33
CA ALA A 3 20.81 -22.42 -1.41
C ALA A 3 20.14 -21.28 -2.18
N HIS A 4 18.80 -21.20 -2.14
CA HIS A 4 18.09 -20.06 -2.68
C HIS A 4 18.42 -18.84 -1.82
N LYS A 5 19.06 -17.85 -2.42
CA LYS A 5 19.32 -16.57 -1.74
C LYS A 5 17.98 -15.82 -1.61
N ASN A 6 17.47 -15.72 -0.39
CA ASN A 6 16.25 -14.97 -0.09
C ASN A 6 16.59 -13.48 -0.02
N PHE A 7 16.21 -12.73 -1.05
CA PHE A 7 16.30 -11.26 -1.03
C PHE A 7 15.08 -10.66 -0.30
N THR A 8 15.35 -9.67 0.54
CA THR A 8 14.33 -8.79 1.15
C THR A 8 13.64 -7.92 0.09
N ILE A 9 12.55 -7.25 0.46
CA ILE A 9 11.82 -6.36 -0.46
C ILE A 9 12.72 -5.18 -0.88
N GLU A 10 13.43 -4.57 0.07
CA GLU A 10 14.34 -3.44 -0.17
C GLU A 10 15.48 -3.82 -1.13
N GLU A 11 16.10 -4.99 -0.91
CA GLU A 11 17.16 -5.49 -1.79
C GLU A 11 16.65 -5.76 -3.21
N LYS A 12 15.44 -6.32 -3.36
CA LYS A 12 14.82 -6.53 -4.69
C LYS A 12 14.61 -5.21 -5.42
N LEU A 13 14.14 -4.18 -4.72
CA LEU A 13 13.92 -2.85 -5.29
C LEU A 13 15.24 -2.17 -5.69
N ALA A 14 16.28 -2.27 -4.86
CA ALA A 14 17.61 -1.75 -5.20
C ALA A 14 18.21 -2.43 -6.43
N ILE A 15 18.10 -3.76 -6.53
CA ILE A 15 18.56 -4.53 -7.69
C ILE A 15 17.77 -4.16 -8.96
N LEU A 16 16.46 -3.94 -8.84
CA LEU A 16 15.62 -3.47 -9.95
C LEU A 16 16.05 -2.08 -10.44
N ALA A 17 16.31 -1.13 -9.53
CA ALA A 17 16.78 0.20 -9.88
C ALA A 17 18.14 0.16 -10.60
N GLU A 18 19.08 -0.67 -10.11
CA GLU A 18 20.39 -0.89 -10.76
C GLU A 18 20.22 -1.45 -12.18
N ALA A 19 19.26 -2.35 -12.39
CA ALA A 19 18.97 -2.93 -13.70
C ALA A 19 18.23 -2.00 -14.68
N GLU A 20 17.64 -0.90 -14.19
CA GLU A 20 16.90 0.08 -15.02
C GLU A 20 17.73 1.30 -15.40
N SER A 21 18.88 1.51 -14.74
CA SER A 21 19.82 2.57 -15.11
C SER A 21 20.30 2.48 -16.56
N SER A 22 20.29 1.29 -17.19
CA SER A 22 20.57 1.14 -18.63
C SER A 22 20.00 -0.17 -19.18
N SER A 23 19.57 -0.17 -20.44
CA SER A 23 19.03 -1.36 -21.12
C SER A 23 20.04 -2.52 -21.20
N THR A 24 21.34 -2.22 -21.19
CA THR A 24 22.44 -3.18 -21.19
C THR A 24 22.80 -3.70 -19.78
N ALA A 25 22.31 -3.07 -18.71
CA ALA A 25 22.67 -3.40 -17.34
C ALA A 25 21.99 -4.68 -16.81
N LYS A 26 20.92 -5.17 -17.44
CA LYS A 26 20.14 -6.32 -16.94
C LYS A 26 20.97 -7.60 -16.84
N ILE A 27 21.81 -7.90 -17.85
CA ILE A 27 22.65 -9.11 -17.90
C ILE A 27 23.76 -9.08 -16.83
N PRO A 28 24.56 -8.01 -16.69
CA PRO A 28 25.58 -7.96 -15.65
C PRO A 28 24.98 -7.94 -14.24
N VAL A 29 23.85 -7.27 -14.02
CA VAL A 29 23.14 -7.29 -12.74
C VAL A 29 22.64 -8.69 -12.38
N CYS A 30 22.06 -9.42 -13.32
CA CYS A 30 21.66 -10.82 -13.11
C CYS A 30 22.84 -11.71 -12.68
N ARG A 31 24.02 -11.53 -13.31
CA ARG A 31 25.24 -12.26 -12.96
C ARG A 31 25.78 -11.86 -11.59
N LYS A 32 25.79 -10.56 -11.28
CA LYS A 32 26.29 -10.00 -10.01
C LYS A 32 25.52 -10.54 -8.80
N TYR A 33 24.20 -10.63 -8.91
CA TYR A 33 23.35 -11.09 -7.81
C TYR A 33 22.97 -12.58 -7.89
N GLY A 34 23.42 -13.30 -8.91
CA GLY A 34 23.11 -14.72 -9.09
C GLY A 34 21.64 -14.98 -9.37
N ILE A 35 20.94 -14.03 -10.00
CA ILE A 35 19.51 -14.11 -10.31
C ILE A 35 19.31 -14.34 -11.80
N SER A 36 18.23 -15.03 -12.17
CA SER A 36 17.88 -15.20 -13.57
C SER A 36 17.19 -13.94 -14.11
N LYS A 37 17.27 -13.73 -15.43
CA LYS A 37 16.50 -12.66 -16.11
C LYS A 37 14.99 -12.81 -15.84
N ALA A 38 14.48 -14.04 -15.80
CA ALA A 38 13.08 -14.31 -15.49
C ALA A 38 12.70 -13.86 -14.07
N THR A 39 13.59 -14.04 -13.09
CA THR A 39 13.40 -13.55 -11.72
C THR A 39 13.34 -12.03 -11.67
N LEU A 40 14.24 -11.36 -12.39
CA LEU A 40 14.27 -9.90 -12.47
C LEU A 40 13.01 -9.34 -13.16
N ASP A 41 12.57 -9.97 -14.26
CA ASP A 41 11.35 -9.57 -14.97
C ASP A 41 10.08 -9.85 -14.16
N TYR A 42 10.07 -10.91 -13.33
CA TYR A 42 9.01 -11.18 -12.36
C TYR A 42 8.94 -10.07 -11.31
N TRP A 43 10.07 -9.69 -10.70
CA TRP A 43 10.11 -8.57 -9.74
C TRP A 43 9.68 -7.25 -10.38
N ARG A 44 10.13 -6.95 -11.62
CA ARG A 44 9.66 -5.76 -12.35
C ARG A 44 8.15 -5.77 -12.50
N LYS A 45 7.55 -6.90 -12.86
CA LYS A 45 6.09 -7.01 -12.98
C LYS A 45 5.37 -6.80 -11.64
N GLN A 46 5.92 -7.34 -10.57
CA GLN A 46 5.33 -7.29 -9.22
C GLN A 46 5.45 -5.93 -8.54
N PHE A 47 6.52 -5.17 -8.79
CA PHE A 47 6.80 -3.92 -8.08
C PHE A 47 6.70 -2.66 -8.95
N LEU A 48 6.86 -2.77 -10.26
CA LEU A 48 6.83 -1.61 -11.18
C LEU A 48 5.64 -1.65 -12.14
N ASN A 49 5.14 -2.84 -12.53
CA ASN A 49 3.94 -2.95 -13.38
C ASN A 49 2.69 -3.36 -12.60
N SER A 50 2.77 -3.54 -11.28
CA SER A 50 1.59 -3.57 -10.43
C SER A 50 1.02 -2.15 -10.46
N LYS A 51 0.06 -1.92 -11.35
CA LYS A 51 -0.83 -0.74 -11.35
C LYS A 51 -1.75 -0.71 -10.11
N GLU A 52 -1.25 -1.17 -8.97
CA GLU A 52 -1.78 -0.88 -7.66
C GLU A 52 -0.75 0.04 -7.04
N HIS A 53 -0.84 1.32 -7.42
CA HIS A 53 -0.04 2.34 -6.78
C HIS A 53 -0.43 2.33 -5.30
N PRO A 54 0.48 2.05 -4.36
CA PRO A 54 0.16 2.14 -2.93
C PRO A 54 -0.31 3.55 -2.54
N GLU A 55 0.03 4.57 -3.35
CA GLU A 55 -0.50 5.93 -3.21
C GLU A 55 -2.01 6.03 -3.49
N ASP A 56 -2.56 5.21 -4.40
CA ASP A 56 -3.99 5.14 -4.70
C ASP A 56 -4.77 4.47 -3.57
N GLU A 57 -4.21 3.41 -2.96
CA GLU A 57 -4.82 2.76 -1.82
C GLU A 57 -4.78 3.66 -0.57
N LEU A 58 -3.65 4.33 -0.32
CA LEU A 58 -3.54 5.31 0.76
C LEU A 58 -4.50 6.50 0.55
N ALA A 59 -4.64 6.99 -0.68
CA ALA A 59 -5.58 8.06 -1.01
C ALA A 59 -7.05 7.60 -0.82
N LYS A 60 -7.37 6.38 -1.24
CA LYS A 60 -8.69 5.77 -1.05
C LYS A 60 -9.02 5.60 0.44
N LEU A 61 -8.09 5.06 1.23
CA LEU A 61 -8.23 4.91 2.68
C LEU A 61 -8.37 6.25 3.38
N ARG A 62 -7.61 7.28 2.97
CA ARG A 62 -7.77 8.64 3.50
C ARG A 62 -9.14 9.22 3.20
N LYS A 63 -9.64 9.07 1.97
CA LYS A 63 -10.98 9.53 1.58
C LYS A 63 -12.08 8.82 2.38
N GLU A 64 -11.95 7.50 2.53
CA GLU A 64 -12.88 6.70 3.33
C GLU A 64 -12.86 7.12 4.80
N ASN A 65 -11.68 7.41 5.36
CA ASN A 65 -11.57 7.89 6.74
C ASN A 65 -12.27 9.24 6.96
N VAL A 66 -12.16 10.19 6.02
CA VAL A 66 -12.87 11.47 6.07
C VAL A 66 -14.38 11.27 6.05
N MET A 67 -14.87 10.41 5.15
CA MET A 67 -16.30 10.08 5.04
C MET A 67 -16.82 9.44 6.34
N LEU A 68 -16.10 8.45 6.87
CA LEU A 68 -16.48 7.77 8.11
C LEU A 68 -16.51 8.72 9.31
N ARG A 69 -15.53 9.62 9.42
CA ARG A 69 -15.51 10.64 10.48
C ARG A 69 -16.72 11.58 10.39
N SER A 70 -17.08 12.04 9.19
CA SER A 70 -18.27 12.88 9.01
C SER A 70 -19.53 12.16 9.49
N ILE A 71 -19.72 10.90 9.07
CA ILE A 71 -20.89 10.09 9.45
C ILE A 71 -20.96 9.88 10.97
N ILE A 72 -19.82 9.66 11.62
CA ILE A 72 -19.78 9.50 13.09
C ILE A 72 -20.18 10.79 13.78
N VAL A 73 -19.64 11.94 13.36
CA VAL A 73 -19.99 13.24 13.94
C VAL A 73 -21.48 13.53 13.80
N ASP A 74 -22.06 13.30 12.63
CA ASP A 74 -23.49 13.52 12.37
C ASP A 74 -24.37 12.64 13.28
N LYS A 75 -24.00 11.36 13.42
CA LYS A 75 -24.71 10.41 14.31
C LYS A 75 -24.57 10.77 15.78
N ASP A 76 -23.39 11.20 16.22
CA ASP A 76 -23.15 11.60 17.61
C ASP A 76 -24.00 12.83 17.98
N LEU A 77 -24.13 13.79 17.05
CA LEU A 77 -25.01 14.95 17.21
C LEU A 77 -26.49 14.53 17.32
N GLU A 78 -26.95 13.62 16.46
CA GLU A 78 -28.32 13.09 16.50
C GLU A 78 -28.59 12.37 17.83
N ILE A 79 -27.66 11.53 18.28
CA ILE A 79 -27.74 10.83 19.57
C ILE A 79 -27.78 11.83 20.73
N ALA A 80 -26.95 12.88 20.71
CA ALA A 80 -26.94 13.91 21.74
C ALA A 80 -28.30 14.61 21.83
N TYR A 81 -28.86 15.01 20.69
CA TYR A 81 -30.18 15.63 20.62
C TYR A 81 -31.30 14.72 21.14
N LEU A 82 -31.31 13.44 20.74
CA LEU A 82 -32.28 12.46 21.23
C LEU A 82 -32.18 12.27 22.75
N LYS A 83 -30.96 12.22 23.30
CA LYS A 83 -30.74 12.13 24.76
C LYS A 83 -31.25 13.36 25.49
N GLU A 84 -31.09 14.57 24.94
CA GLU A 84 -31.63 15.79 25.54
C GLU A 84 -33.16 15.81 25.54
N LEU A 85 -33.80 15.38 24.44
CA LEU A 85 -35.25 15.26 24.38
C LEU A 85 -35.78 14.27 25.43
N LEU A 86 -35.14 13.09 25.55
CA LEU A 86 -35.53 12.09 26.55
C LEU A 86 -35.38 12.60 27.99
N LYS A 87 -34.33 13.38 28.28
CA LYS A 87 -34.18 14.04 29.59
C LYS A 87 -35.30 15.04 29.84
N LYS A 88 -35.67 15.86 28.85
CA LYS A 88 -36.77 16.82 28.98
C LYS A 88 -38.13 16.13 29.18
N THR A 89 -38.38 14.99 28.53
CA THR A 89 -39.63 14.24 28.71
C THR A 89 -39.69 13.50 30.03
N SER A 90 -38.56 13.02 30.56
CA SER A 90 -38.51 12.31 31.85
C SER A 90 -38.54 13.25 33.07
N GLN A 91 -38.32 14.55 32.88
CA GLN A 91 -38.38 15.57 33.94
C GLN A 91 -39.74 16.30 34.02
N ARG A 92 -40.70 15.93 33.17
CA ARG A 92 -42.12 16.32 33.29
C ARG A 92 -42.89 15.21 33.98
#